data_AF-A0A1Y4J4J9-F1
#
_entry.id   AF-A0A1Y4J4J9-F1
#
_cell.length_a   1.000
_cell.length_b   1.000
_cell.length_c   1.000
_cell.angle_alpha   90.00
_cell.angle_beta   90.00
_cell.angle_gamma   90.00
#
_symmetry.space_group_name_H-M   'P 1'
#
loop_
_entity.id
_entity.type
_entity.pdbx_description
1 polymer ?
#
loop_
_entity_poly.entity_id
_entity_poly.type
_entity_poly.pdbx_seq_one_letter_code
_entity_poly.pdbx_strand_id
1 'polypeptide(L)'
;MSKFMDAFGKSANMNKNISAEVLDYLNSELPSNLMYCQDENGDYMVVPRPENQEDKLRLTAQLDLSDYLIERLKLIPPVNWWSYFYRLQKPIPVKNSKIGNSDKVIPLENTFGSPLQKEKVTISKAQMYPQKLPEPIMVDFESATGTKIPIAIQQQAYDNIAEIEFENIDYPALKIKIYYFDPLADDVSKEKAYTSAAHPVHMVFSVFPAKARNVEEAVEALQLFKSLTDGTGSINGHALLQKSDTLNLTPEQIDEALNFWSALRELEKKLQVKFVPSAPFPAKDVQLFKELCVTLIDKKELTWKHPFDHFHMGGYTPVDKESTLEELVGKEKIAYKFKEGPIAASLLGAEFSLYSESSLKGFVITNIAWDDEHKKGCEVYIADAPEDVITLSRLYITEKEYSEQSLK
;
A
#
# COMPACT_ATOMS: atom_id res chain seq x y z
N MET A 1 68.00 10.03 -45.81
CA MET A 1 66.79 9.99 -44.96
C MET A 1 66.45 11.31 -44.26
N SER A 2 67.34 12.31 -44.11
CA SER A 2 66.98 13.52 -43.34
C SER A 2 66.28 14.65 -44.13
N LYS A 3 66.24 14.63 -45.46
CA LYS A 3 65.53 15.66 -46.27
C LYS A 3 64.03 15.40 -46.50
N PHE A 4 63.51 14.22 -46.14
CA PHE A 4 62.08 13.89 -46.28
C PHE A 4 61.27 14.34 -45.06
N MET A 5 61.89 14.33 -43.87
CA MET A 5 61.25 14.72 -42.62
C MET A 5 61.24 16.24 -42.38
N ASP A 6 62.05 17.02 -43.11
CA ASP A 6 62.02 18.48 -43.06
C ASP A 6 60.89 19.11 -43.91
N ALA A 7 60.29 18.32 -44.82
CA ALA A 7 59.11 18.77 -45.58
C ALA A 7 57.81 18.77 -44.74
N PHE A 8 57.80 18.05 -43.62
CA PHE A 8 56.67 17.94 -42.70
C PHE A 8 57.11 18.50 -41.35
N GLY A 9 57.05 19.82 -41.21
CA GLY A 9 57.52 20.54 -40.04
C GLY A 9 57.03 19.96 -38.70
N LYS A 10 57.87 20.10 -37.67
CA LYS A 10 57.67 19.66 -36.26
C LYS A 10 56.52 20.37 -35.51
N SER A 11 55.55 20.91 -36.24
CA SER A 11 54.29 21.44 -35.73
C SER A 11 53.14 20.96 -36.61
N ALA A 12 53.09 19.66 -36.91
CA ALA A 12 51.83 19.03 -37.25
C ALA A 12 50.98 19.01 -35.98
N ASN A 13 50.33 20.14 -35.68
CA ASN A 13 48.94 20.02 -35.25
C ASN A 13 48.27 19.25 -36.38
N MET A 14 48.26 17.91 -36.29
CA MET A 14 47.50 17.08 -37.20
C MET A 14 46.11 17.68 -37.18
N ASN A 15 45.71 18.32 -38.28
CA ASN A 15 44.34 18.74 -38.47
C ASN A 15 43.53 17.48 -38.16
N LYS A 16 42.78 17.49 -37.06
CA LYS A 16 41.84 16.41 -36.75
C LYS A 16 40.72 16.35 -37.79
N ASN A 17 40.67 17.35 -38.69
CA ASN A 17 39.78 17.40 -39.83
C ASN A 17 40.03 16.26 -40.81
N ILE A 18 38.98 15.49 -41.08
CA ILE A 18 38.96 14.41 -42.05
C ILE A 18 38.99 15.07 -43.43
N SER A 19 39.91 14.67 -44.30
CA SER A 19 40.00 15.23 -45.65
C SER A 19 38.73 14.94 -46.46
N ALA A 20 38.31 15.88 -47.30
CA ALA A 20 37.11 15.76 -48.15
C ALA A 20 37.10 14.44 -48.96
N GLU A 21 38.23 14.05 -49.56
CA GLU A 21 38.34 12.80 -50.32
C GLU A 21 38.01 11.54 -49.49
N VAL A 22 38.43 11.53 -48.21
CA VAL A 22 38.14 10.43 -47.28
C VAL A 22 36.67 10.46 -46.88
N LEU A 23 36.11 11.65 -46.62
CA LEU A 23 34.69 11.80 -46.30
C LEU A 23 33.78 11.39 -47.47
N ASP A 24 34.14 11.75 -48.70
CA ASP A 24 33.41 11.40 -49.93
C ASP A 24 33.43 9.90 -50.18
N TYR A 25 34.59 9.27 -49.99
CA TYR A 25 34.71 7.81 -50.05
C TYR A 25 33.83 7.13 -48.98
N LEU A 26 33.90 7.58 -47.72
CA LEU A 26 33.07 7.04 -46.64
C LEU A 26 31.57 7.25 -46.91
N ASN A 27 31.19 8.41 -47.46
CA ASN A 27 29.82 8.72 -47.87
C ASN A 27 29.30 7.81 -48.99
N SER A 28 30.17 7.38 -49.92
CA SER A 28 29.79 6.43 -50.97
C SER A 28 29.39 5.05 -50.43
N GLU A 29 29.86 4.71 -49.22
CA GLU A 29 29.54 3.47 -48.53
C GLU A 29 28.26 3.56 -47.69
N LEU A 30 27.67 4.74 -47.52
CA LEU A 30 26.43 4.91 -46.79
C LEU A 30 25.18 4.63 -47.65
N PRO A 31 24.04 4.29 -47.02
CA PRO A 31 22.73 4.35 -47.68
C PRO A 31 22.47 5.76 -48.23
N SER A 32 21.74 5.85 -49.36
CA SER A 32 21.54 7.11 -50.07
C SER A 32 20.84 8.21 -49.26
N ASN A 33 20.17 7.87 -48.16
CA ASN A 33 19.51 8.82 -47.27
C ASN A 33 20.39 9.28 -46.09
N LEU A 34 21.63 8.81 -46.01
CA LEU A 34 22.55 9.08 -44.91
C LEU A 34 23.87 9.70 -45.41
N MET A 35 24.48 10.54 -44.59
CA MET A 35 25.81 11.11 -44.81
C MET A 35 26.61 11.19 -43.51
N TYR A 36 27.93 11.16 -43.60
CA TYR A 36 28.82 11.53 -42.51
C TYR A 36 28.96 13.04 -42.43
N CYS A 37 28.82 13.60 -41.23
CA CYS A 37 29.30 14.92 -40.89
C CYS A 37 30.41 14.82 -39.85
N GLN A 38 31.35 15.77 -39.90
CA GLN A 38 32.43 15.85 -38.93
C GLN A 38 32.02 16.70 -37.74
N ASP A 39 32.36 16.27 -36.53
CA ASP A 39 32.14 17.02 -35.30
C ASP A 39 33.33 17.96 -34.98
N GLU A 40 33.19 18.78 -33.93
CA GLU A 40 34.23 19.73 -33.49
C GLU A 40 35.52 19.04 -33.01
N ASN A 41 35.44 17.75 -32.64
CA ASN A 41 36.58 16.96 -32.15
C ASN A 41 37.34 16.26 -33.26
N GLY A 42 36.82 16.27 -34.48
CA GLY A 42 37.39 15.63 -35.64
C GLY A 42 36.88 14.21 -35.90
N ASP A 43 35.88 13.74 -35.15
CA ASP A 43 35.22 12.46 -35.36
C ASP A 43 34.06 12.63 -36.36
N TYR A 44 33.58 11.53 -36.94
CA TYR A 44 32.40 11.55 -37.80
C TYR A 44 31.17 10.99 -37.09
N MET A 45 30.00 11.49 -37.47
CA MET A 45 28.71 10.92 -37.14
C MET A 45 27.83 10.85 -38.39
N VAL A 46 26.96 9.85 -38.45
CA VAL A 46 25.97 9.72 -39.51
C VAL A 46 24.76 10.58 -39.20
N VAL A 47 24.34 11.38 -40.18
CA VAL A 47 23.13 12.20 -40.15
C VAL A 47 22.28 11.95 -41.40
N PRO A 48 20.96 12.21 -41.36
CA PRO A 48 20.12 12.19 -42.54
C PRO A 48 20.61 13.22 -43.57
N ARG A 49 20.60 12.85 -44.85
CA ARG A 49 20.90 13.78 -45.95
C ARG A 49 19.78 14.80 -46.09
N PRO A 50 20.09 16.11 -46.09
CA PRO A 50 19.09 17.16 -46.31
C PRO A 50 18.36 17.02 -47.65
N GLU A 51 19.06 16.59 -48.70
CA GLU A 51 18.45 16.37 -50.03
C GLU A 51 17.43 15.23 -50.09
N ASN A 52 17.47 14.28 -49.14
CA ASN A 52 16.66 13.06 -49.13
C ASN A 52 15.83 12.92 -47.84
N GLN A 53 15.33 14.03 -47.29
CA GLN A 53 14.53 14.04 -46.06
C GLN A 53 13.22 13.24 -46.14
N GLU A 54 12.68 13.05 -47.36
CA GLU A 54 11.47 12.24 -47.57
C GLU A 54 11.74 10.73 -47.58
N ASP A 55 13.01 10.31 -47.69
CA ASP A 55 13.38 8.89 -47.66
C ASP A 55 13.22 8.32 -46.25
N LYS A 56 12.44 7.25 -46.14
CA LYS A 56 12.20 6.57 -44.85
C LYS A 56 13.48 5.96 -44.29
N LEU A 57 13.79 6.29 -43.03
CA LEU A 57 14.80 5.58 -42.26
C LEU A 57 14.30 4.18 -41.87
N ARG A 58 15.15 3.18 -42.10
CA ARG A 58 14.92 1.79 -41.72
C ARG A 58 15.88 1.40 -40.61
N LEU A 59 15.33 0.94 -39.49
CA LEU A 59 16.09 0.29 -38.42
C LEU A 59 15.76 -1.21 -38.43
N THR A 60 16.78 -2.05 -38.34
CA THR A 60 16.63 -3.51 -38.23
C THR A 60 17.49 -4.01 -37.09
N ALA A 61 17.02 -4.98 -36.32
CA ALA A 61 17.77 -5.56 -35.22
C ALA A 61 17.42 -7.05 -35.09
N GLN A 62 18.35 -7.84 -34.54
CA GLN A 62 18.09 -9.22 -34.18
C GLN A 62 17.77 -9.29 -32.68
N LEU A 63 16.66 -9.91 -32.33
CA LEU A 63 16.33 -10.12 -30.91
C LEU A 63 17.29 -11.15 -30.31
N ASP A 64 17.79 -10.86 -29.12
CA ASP A 64 18.61 -11.79 -28.34
C ASP A 64 17.77 -12.31 -27.16
N LEU A 65 16.93 -13.29 -27.49
CA LEU A 65 15.92 -13.83 -26.59
C LEU A 65 16.46 -15.00 -25.77
N SER A 66 16.09 -15.06 -24.50
CA SER A 66 16.29 -16.24 -23.65
C SER A 66 15.48 -17.44 -24.15
N ASP A 67 15.93 -18.67 -23.84
CA ASP A 67 15.21 -19.91 -24.17
C ASP A 67 13.75 -19.89 -23.69
N TYR A 68 13.50 -19.35 -22.50
CA TYR A 68 12.14 -19.19 -21.97
C TYR A 68 11.22 -18.41 -22.92
N LEU A 69 11.65 -17.22 -23.36
CA LEU A 69 10.88 -16.40 -24.30
C LEU A 69 10.72 -17.08 -25.65
N ILE A 70 11.75 -17.79 -26.13
CA ILE A 70 11.67 -18.55 -27.39
C ILE A 70 10.56 -19.61 -27.29
N GLU A 71 10.52 -20.40 -26.21
CA GLU A 71 9.48 -21.40 -26.01
C GLU A 71 8.08 -20.77 -25.89
N ARG A 72 7.97 -19.60 -25.24
CA ARG A 72 6.70 -18.86 -25.16
C ARG A 72 6.24 -18.38 -26.54
N LEU A 73 7.13 -17.77 -27.32
CA LEU A 73 6.80 -17.25 -28.66
C LEU A 73 6.43 -18.33 -29.67
N LYS A 74 6.89 -19.58 -29.49
CA LYS A 74 6.44 -20.72 -30.32
C LYS A 74 4.94 -21.00 -30.17
N LEU A 75 4.35 -20.62 -29.05
CA LEU A 75 2.91 -20.78 -28.79
C LEU A 75 2.08 -19.63 -29.38
N ILE A 76 2.72 -18.54 -29.81
CA ILE A 76 2.07 -17.28 -30.20
C ILE A 76 2.30 -17.03 -31.69
N PRO A 77 1.26 -16.75 -32.50
CA PRO A 77 1.42 -16.29 -33.87
C PRO A 77 2.36 -15.07 -33.96
N PRO A 78 3.29 -15.01 -34.93
CA PRO A 78 4.28 -13.93 -35.05
C PRO A 78 3.70 -12.50 -35.06
N VAL A 79 2.48 -12.32 -35.58
CA VAL A 79 1.78 -11.03 -35.57
C VAL A 79 1.50 -10.51 -34.16
N ASN A 80 1.37 -11.41 -33.18
CA ASN A 80 1.03 -11.10 -31.78
C ASN A 80 2.25 -11.03 -30.85
N TRP A 81 3.47 -11.27 -31.35
CA TRP A 81 4.68 -11.22 -30.54
C TRP A 81 4.88 -9.85 -29.88
N TRP A 82 4.59 -8.77 -30.61
CA TRP A 82 4.70 -7.41 -30.08
C TRP A 82 3.70 -7.13 -28.95
N SER A 83 2.48 -7.67 -29.06
CA SER A 83 1.48 -7.60 -27.99
C SER A 83 1.92 -8.37 -26.75
N TYR A 84 2.54 -9.54 -26.92
CA TYR A 84 3.09 -10.30 -25.79
C TYR A 84 4.22 -9.55 -25.10
N PHE A 85 5.17 -9.01 -25.86
CA PHE A 85 6.24 -8.17 -25.33
C PHE A 85 5.73 -6.91 -24.62
N TYR A 86 4.69 -6.29 -25.16
CA TYR A 86 3.99 -5.18 -24.51
C TYR A 86 3.39 -5.61 -23.18
N ARG A 87 2.75 -6.78 -23.07
CA ARG A 87 2.21 -7.28 -21.78
C ARG A 87 3.29 -7.56 -20.74
N LEU A 88 4.48 -7.98 -21.16
CA LEU A 88 5.59 -8.26 -20.24
C LEU A 88 6.21 -6.99 -19.64
N GLN A 89 6.13 -5.84 -20.34
CA GLN A 89 6.78 -4.58 -19.95
C GLN A 89 8.28 -4.72 -19.59
N LYS A 90 8.97 -5.68 -20.21
CA LYS A 90 10.41 -5.94 -19.98
C LYS A 90 11.26 -5.45 -21.16
N PRO A 91 12.46 -4.90 -20.91
CA PRO A 91 13.40 -4.58 -21.98
C PRO A 91 13.84 -5.84 -22.72
N ILE A 92 13.83 -5.81 -24.04
CA ILE A 92 14.23 -6.93 -24.90
C ILE A 92 15.64 -6.67 -25.40
N PRO A 93 16.64 -7.51 -25.05
CA PRO A 93 17.98 -7.38 -25.60
C PRO A 93 17.96 -7.55 -27.12
N VAL A 94 18.71 -6.70 -27.80
CA VAL A 94 18.90 -6.81 -29.26
C VAL A 94 20.38 -6.79 -29.60
N LYS A 95 20.72 -7.46 -30.69
CA LYS A 95 22.06 -7.53 -31.27
C LYS A 95 22.02 -7.23 -32.76
N ASN A 96 23.18 -6.95 -33.34
CA ASN A 96 23.34 -6.73 -34.78
C ASN A 96 22.37 -5.66 -35.33
N SER A 97 22.20 -4.56 -34.59
CA SER A 97 21.34 -3.44 -34.99
C SER A 97 21.94 -2.71 -36.19
N LYS A 98 21.12 -2.43 -37.21
CA LYS A 98 21.50 -1.76 -38.45
C LYS A 98 20.53 -0.66 -38.82
N ILE A 99 21.03 0.43 -39.42
CA ILE A 99 20.26 1.58 -39.89
C ILE A 99 20.48 1.83 -41.40
N GLY A 100 19.50 2.38 -42.09
CA GLY A 100 19.66 2.80 -43.49
C GLY A 100 18.33 3.11 -44.17
N ASN A 101 18.16 2.61 -45.38
CA ASN A 101 16.92 2.70 -46.16
C ASN A 101 16.48 1.29 -46.62
N SER A 102 15.56 1.24 -47.59
CA SER A 102 15.06 -0.02 -48.14
C SER A 102 16.14 -0.83 -48.87
N ASP A 103 17.10 -0.16 -49.50
CA ASP A 103 18.09 -0.78 -50.40
C ASP A 103 19.38 -1.18 -49.69
N LYS A 104 19.85 -0.34 -48.75
CA LYS A 104 21.11 -0.54 -48.02
C LYS A 104 20.94 -0.23 -46.54
N VAL A 105 21.50 -1.09 -45.70
CA VAL A 105 21.60 -0.89 -44.25
C VAL A 105 23.03 -1.13 -43.78
N ILE A 106 23.45 -0.40 -42.75
CA ILE A 106 24.79 -0.49 -42.14
C ILE A 106 24.66 -0.80 -40.65
N PRO A 107 25.63 -1.50 -40.04
CA PRO A 107 25.70 -1.66 -38.58
C PRO A 107 25.68 -0.31 -37.85
N LEU A 108 25.01 -0.23 -36.71
CA LEU A 108 25.00 0.99 -35.88
C LEU A 108 26.40 1.36 -35.37
N GLU A 109 27.31 0.39 -35.23
CA GLU A 109 28.72 0.63 -34.91
C GLU A 109 29.42 1.52 -35.94
N ASN A 110 28.89 1.58 -37.18
CA ASN A 110 29.44 2.41 -38.24
C ASN A 110 28.83 3.82 -38.27
N THR A 111 27.87 4.15 -37.40
CA THR A 111 27.21 5.47 -37.43
C THR A 111 28.00 6.56 -36.72
N PHE A 112 29.06 6.20 -36.02
CA PHE A 112 29.99 7.13 -35.38
C PHE A 112 31.38 6.53 -35.33
N GLY A 113 32.41 7.36 -35.28
CA GLY A 113 33.78 6.90 -35.15
C GLY A 113 34.79 7.87 -35.74
N SER A 114 36.02 7.39 -35.89
CA SER A 114 37.13 8.18 -36.40
C SER A 114 37.97 7.32 -37.34
N PRO A 115 38.27 7.76 -38.57
CA PRO A 115 39.13 7.01 -39.49
C PRO A 115 40.59 6.99 -38.99
N LEU A 116 40.90 7.83 -38.00
CA LEU A 116 42.21 7.94 -37.36
C LEU A 116 42.35 7.03 -36.13
N GLN A 117 41.25 6.45 -35.63
CA GLN A 117 41.27 5.54 -34.48
C GLN A 117 41.31 4.08 -34.96
N LYS A 118 42.18 3.27 -34.34
CA LYS A 118 42.32 1.83 -34.67
C LYS A 118 41.23 0.96 -34.05
N GLU A 119 40.67 1.40 -32.93
CA GLU A 119 39.64 0.66 -32.22
C GLU A 119 38.28 0.93 -32.87
N LYS A 120 37.59 -0.14 -33.24
CA LYS A 120 36.23 -0.03 -33.73
C LYS A 120 35.30 0.24 -32.56
N VAL A 121 34.33 1.11 -32.80
CA VAL A 121 33.18 1.30 -31.93
C VAL A 121 32.48 -0.04 -31.72
N THR A 122 32.15 -0.33 -30.46
CA THR A 122 31.36 -1.50 -30.08
C THR A 122 30.14 -1.08 -29.28
N ILE A 123 28.97 -1.62 -29.63
CA ILE A 123 27.76 -1.43 -28.84
C ILE A 123 27.82 -2.40 -27.65
N SER A 124 27.98 -1.85 -26.45
CA SER A 124 28.06 -2.64 -25.22
C SER A 124 26.69 -3.18 -24.77
N LYS A 125 25.61 -2.47 -25.07
CA LYS A 125 24.23 -2.86 -24.72
C LYS A 125 23.23 -2.16 -25.64
N ALA A 126 22.33 -2.93 -26.24
CA ALA A 126 21.17 -2.42 -26.97
C ALA A 126 19.91 -3.15 -26.50
N GLN A 127 18.85 -2.38 -26.24
CA GLN A 127 17.57 -2.90 -25.77
C GLN A 127 16.42 -2.20 -26.48
N MET A 128 15.39 -2.96 -26.79
CA MET A 128 14.09 -2.45 -27.21
C MET A 128 13.18 -2.37 -26.00
N TYR A 129 12.49 -1.25 -25.84
CA TYR A 129 11.53 -1.05 -24.76
C TYR A 129 10.11 -1.08 -25.33
N PRO A 130 9.19 -1.84 -24.73
CA PRO A 130 7.79 -1.74 -25.10
C PRO A 130 7.25 -0.34 -24.76
N GLN A 131 6.18 0.05 -25.45
CA GLN A 131 5.42 1.22 -25.06
C GLN A 131 4.91 1.04 -23.62
N LYS A 132 4.88 2.14 -22.85
CA LYS A 132 4.33 2.12 -21.49
C LYS A 132 2.86 1.70 -21.51
N LEU A 133 2.44 1.00 -20.47
CA LEU A 133 1.02 0.75 -20.22
C LEU A 133 0.25 2.07 -20.10
N PRO A 134 -1.08 2.07 -20.36
CA PRO A 134 -1.88 3.28 -20.28
C PRO A 134 -1.86 3.86 -18.87
N GLU A 135 -2.11 5.16 -18.78
CA GLU A 135 -2.32 5.82 -17.50
C GLU A 135 -3.56 5.24 -16.80
N PRO A 136 -3.59 5.25 -15.45
CA PRO A 136 -4.72 4.74 -14.69
C PRO A 136 -6.04 5.43 -15.05
N ILE A 137 -7.13 4.66 -15.04
CA ILE A 137 -8.49 5.17 -15.23
C ILE A 137 -9.24 5.18 -13.88
N MET A 138 -10.02 6.23 -13.64
CA MET A 138 -10.89 6.28 -12.46
C MET A 138 -12.14 5.45 -12.71
N VAL A 139 -12.46 4.56 -11.77
CA VAL A 139 -13.65 3.72 -11.79
C VAL A 139 -14.40 3.94 -10.47
N ASP A 140 -15.69 4.23 -10.56
CA ASP A 140 -16.54 4.43 -9.38
C ASP A 140 -17.06 3.09 -8.89
N PHE A 141 -16.73 2.74 -7.66
CA PHE A 141 -17.27 1.57 -6.97
C PHE A 141 -18.29 2.02 -5.93
N GLU A 142 -19.45 1.39 -5.91
CA GLU A 142 -20.55 1.75 -5.01
C GLU A 142 -20.96 0.55 -4.14
N SER A 143 -21.02 0.78 -2.83
CA SER A 143 -21.56 -0.18 -1.86
C SER A 143 -23.09 -0.19 -1.85
N ALA A 144 -23.70 -1.23 -1.29
CA ALA A 144 -25.15 -1.31 -1.15
C ALA A 144 -25.75 -0.18 -0.28
N THR A 145 -24.94 0.48 0.56
CA THR A 145 -25.34 1.63 1.37
C THR A 145 -25.30 2.96 0.61
N GLY A 146 -24.87 2.97 -0.66
CA GLY A 146 -24.78 4.16 -1.50
C GLY A 146 -23.46 4.93 -1.37
N THR A 147 -22.49 4.41 -0.62
CA THR A 147 -21.15 5.01 -0.55
C THR A 147 -20.43 4.77 -1.87
N LYS A 148 -20.06 5.86 -2.56
CA LYS A 148 -19.32 5.84 -3.83
C LYS A 148 -17.86 6.16 -3.59
N ILE A 149 -16.98 5.28 -4.07
CA ILE A 149 -15.53 5.36 -3.90
C ILE A 149 -14.88 5.33 -5.29
N PRO A 150 -14.29 6.44 -5.74
CA PRO A 150 -13.52 6.45 -6.98
C PRO A 150 -12.16 5.77 -6.75
N ILE A 151 -11.84 4.76 -7.55
CA ILE A 151 -10.60 3.96 -7.44
C ILE A 151 -9.88 3.99 -8.79
N ALA A 152 -8.57 4.25 -8.78
CA ALA A 152 -7.72 4.27 -9.96
C ALA A 152 -7.28 2.85 -10.35
N ILE A 153 -7.75 2.36 -11.49
CA ILE A 153 -7.44 1.04 -12.05
C ILE A 153 -6.42 1.18 -13.18
N GLN A 154 -5.37 0.37 -13.16
CA GLN A 154 -4.33 0.37 -14.19
C GLN A 154 -4.02 -1.05 -14.66
N GLN A 155 -3.78 -1.20 -15.97
CA GLN A 155 -3.24 -2.44 -16.53
C GLN A 155 -1.90 -2.78 -15.87
N GLN A 156 -1.68 -4.05 -15.56
CA GLN A 156 -0.45 -4.56 -14.97
C GLN A 156 0.37 -5.35 -15.98
N ALA A 157 1.69 -5.38 -15.77
CA ALA A 157 2.56 -6.28 -16.51
C ALA A 157 2.24 -7.73 -16.14
N TYR A 158 1.85 -8.55 -17.12
CA TYR A 158 1.34 -9.88 -16.87
C TYR A 158 1.81 -10.87 -17.94
N ASP A 159 2.54 -11.90 -17.52
CA ASP A 159 3.07 -12.94 -18.41
C ASP A 159 2.01 -14.02 -18.65
N ASN A 160 1.04 -13.67 -19.50
CA ASN A 160 -0.04 -14.56 -19.85
C ASN A 160 -0.48 -14.35 -21.30
N ILE A 161 -0.66 -15.45 -22.03
CA ILE A 161 -1.07 -15.41 -23.44
C ILE A 161 -2.59 -15.47 -23.64
N ALA A 162 -3.37 -15.75 -22.59
CA ALA A 162 -4.82 -15.88 -22.64
C ALA A 162 -5.56 -14.61 -22.19
N GLU A 163 -5.00 -13.88 -21.21
CA GLU A 163 -5.68 -12.78 -20.55
C GLU A 163 -4.73 -11.64 -20.19
N ILE A 164 -5.30 -10.49 -19.84
CA ILE A 164 -4.59 -9.32 -19.30
C ILE A 164 -5.09 -9.02 -17.88
N GLU A 165 -4.21 -8.43 -17.07
CA GLU A 165 -4.51 -8.09 -15.67
C GLU A 165 -4.61 -6.57 -15.50
N PHE A 166 -5.57 -6.14 -14.70
CA PHE A 166 -5.68 -4.79 -14.14
C PHE A 166 -5.71 -4.87 -12.62
N GLU A 167 -5.12 -3.89 -11.95
CA GLU A 167 -5.13 -3.77 -10.51
C GLU A 167 -5.39 -2.31 -10.11
N ASN A 168 -5.99 -2.08 -8.94
CA ASN A 168 -6.03 -0.74 -8.37
C ASN A 168 -4.63 -0.30 -7.90
N ILE A 169 -4.27 0.95 -8.17
CA ILE A 169 -2.97 1.52 -7.79
C ILE A 169 -3.06 2.46 -6.58
N ASP A 170 -4.28 2.84 -6.20
CA ASP A 170 -4.60 3.64 -5.04
C ASP A 170 -5.54 2.86 -4.10
N TYR A 171 -5.98 3.49 -3.01
CA TYR A 171 -6.93 2.92 -2.06
C TYR A 171 -6.48 1.54 -1.48
N PRO A 172 -5.33 1.47 -0.78
CA PRO A 172 -4.68 0.21 -0.40
C PRO A 172 -5.45 -0.63 0.62
N ALA A 173 -6.51 -0.08 1.23
CA ALA A 173 -7.43 -0.81 2.10
C ALA A 173 -8.27 -1.85 1.36
N LEU A 174 -8.43 -1.72 0.04
CA LEU A 174 -9.09 -2.69 -0.83
C LEU A 174 -8.14 -3.03 -1.98
N LYS A 175 -8.03 -4.30 -2.33
CA LYS A 175 -7.30 -4.77 -3.49
C LYS A 175 -8.28 -5.40 -4.47
N ILE A 176 -8.25 -4.91 -5.70
CA ILE A 176 -9.11 -5.30 -6.80
C ILE A 176 -8.20 -5.76 -7.93
N LYS A 177 -8.31 -7.03 -8.32
CA LYS A 177 -7.68 -7.57 -9.52
C LYS A 177 -8.75 -7.93 -10.53
N ILE A 178 -8.57 -7.48 -11.76
CA ILE A 178 -9.49 -7.73 -12.87
C ILE A 178 -8.71 -8.43 -13.96
N TYR A 179 -9.16 -9.62 -14.35
CA TYR A 179 -8.63 -10.36 -15.47
C TYR A 179 -9.61 -10.25 -16.63
N TYR A 180 -9.08 -9.96 -17.83
CA TYR A 180 -9.86 -9.84 -19.05
C TYR A 180 -9.32 -10.78 -20.12
N PHE A 181 -10.20 -11.62 -20.69
CA PHE A 181 -9.86 -12.56 -21.75
C PHE A 181 -9.48 -11.82 -23.03
N ASP A 182 -8.22 -11.94 -23.41
CA ASP A 182 -7.63 -11.31 -24.58
C ASP A 182 -6.54 -12.25 -25.11
N PRO A 183 -6.92 -13.34 -25.80
CA PRO A 183 -5.98 -14.39 -26.18
C PRO A 183 -5.07 -13.92 -27.32
N LEU A 184 -3.77 -14.17 -27.19
CA LEU A 184 -2.76 -13.95 -28.21
C LEU A 184 -2.54 -15.18 -29.10
N ALA A 185 -3.16 -16.31 -28.80
CA ALA A 185 -3.04 -17.57 -29.55
C ALA A 185 -4.39 -18.28 -29.67
N ASP A 186 -4.54 -19.12 -30.70
CA ASP A 186 -5.78 -19.88 -30.94
C ASP A 186 -6.03 -20.95 -29.85
N ASP A 187 -4.96 -21.58 -29.37
CA ASP A 187 -5.00 -22.55 -28.28
C ASP A 187 -4.25 -22.01 -27.06
N VAL A 188 -5.03 -21.64 -26.03
CA VAL A 188 -4.53 -21.19 -24.72
C VAL A 188 -4.85 -22.20 -23.61
N SER A 189 -5.26 -23.42 -23.95
CA SER A 189 -5.70 -24.44 -22.98
C SER A 189 -4.63 -24.87 -21.98
N LYS A 190 -3.35 -24.70 -22.33
CA LYS A 190 -2.20 -24.99 -21.47
C LYS A 190 -1.82 -23.81 -20.57
N GLU A 191 -2.40 -22.64 -20.80
CA GLU A 191 -2.16 -21.45 -20.00
C GLU A 191 -3.05 -21.49 -18.75
N LYS A 192 -2.46 -21.19 -17.59
CA LYS A 192 -3.26 -20.99 -16.37
C LYS A 192 -3.91 -19.61 -16.47
N ALA A 193 -5.21 -19.57 -16.69
CA ALA A 193 -6.00 -18.34 -16.81
C ALA A 193 -7.26 -18.43 -15.95
N TYR A 194 -7.73 -17.28 -15.47
CA TYR A 194 -9.00 -17.17 -14.76
C TYR A 194 -10.19 -16.98 -15.70
N THR A 195 -9.92 -16.55 -16.93
CA THR A 195 -10.93 -16.18 -17.92
C THR A 195 -10.96 -17.14 -19.11
N SER A 196 -12.05 -17.07 -19.87
CA SER A 196 -12.27 -17.84 -21.10
C SER A 196 -13.22 -17.11 -22.03
N ALA A 197 -13.40 -17.58 -23.26
CA ALA A 197 -14.38 -17.00 -24.19
C ALA A 197 -15.82 -16.98 -23.61
N ALA A 198 -16.19 -17.96 -22.78
CA ALA A 198 -17.49 -18.01 -22.13
C ALA A 198 -17.57 -17.11 -20.87
N HIS A 199 -16.43 -16.87 -20.22
CA HIS A 199 -16.31 -16.05 -19.01
C HIS A 199 -15.17 -15.03 -19.21
N PRO A 200 -15.41 -13.96 -19.99
CA PRO A 200 -14.34 -13.08 -20.49
C PRO A 200 -13.79 -12.12 -19.44
N VAL A 201 -14.44 -12.03 -18.27
CA VAL A 201 -14.02 -11.16 -17.17
C VAL A 201 -14.04 -11.99 -15.89
N HIS A 202 -13.00 -11.85 -15.07
CA HIS A 202 -12.95 -12.40 -13.71
C HIS A 202 -12.41 -11.35 -12.75
N MET A 203 -13.05 -11.19 -11.59
CA MET A 203 -12.68 -10.20 -10.59
C MET A 203 -12.38 -10.87 -9.24
N VAL A 204 -11.25 -10.48 -8.65
CA VAL A 204 -10.79 -10.94 -7.34
C VAL A 204 -10.68 -9.73 -6.42
N PHE A 205 -11.33 -9.83 -5.26
CA PHE A 205 -11.32 -8.78 -4.25
C PHE A 205 -10.59 -9.25 -3.00
N SER A 206 -9.89 -8.35 -2.32
CA SER A 206 -9.29 -8.60 -1.00
C SER A 206 -9.29 -7.32 -0.19
N VAL A 207 -9.44 -7.41 1.13
CA VAL A 207 -9.54 -6.24 2.01
C VAL A 207 -8.45 -6.25 3.08
N PHE A 208 -7.86 -5.08 3.33
CA PHE A 208 -6.78 -4.87 4.29
C PHE A 208 -7.04 -3.60 5.11
N PRO A 209 -7.98 -3.63 6.07
CA PRO A 209 -8.39 -2.43 6.82
C PRO A 209 -7.22 -1.70 7.51
N ALA A 210 -6.17 -2.42 7.92
CA ALA A 210 -4.96 -1.85 8.52
C ALA A 210 -4.12 -0.98 7.56
N LYS A 211 -4.35 -1.06 6.25
CA LYS A 211 -3.71 -0.20 5.24
C LYS A 211 -4.49 1.08 4.97
N ALA A 212 -5.66 1.24 5.56
CA ALA A 212 -6.48 2.44 5.40
C ALA A 212 -5.79 3.68 6.00
N ARG A 213 -6.06 4.86 5.42
CA ARG A 213 -5.54 6.12 5.96
C ARG A 213 -6.14 6.49 7.31
N ASN A 214 -7.36 6.06 7.60
CA ASN A 214 -8.08 6.31 8.85
C ASN A 214 -9.16 5.24 9.07
N VAL A 215 -9.80 5.26 10.24
CA VAL A 215 -10.85 4.29 10.61
C VAL A 215 -12.09 4.39 9.72
N GLU A 216 -12.46 5.56 9.22
CA GLU A 216 -13.61 5.71 8.31
C GLU A 216 -13.35 4.94 7.01
N GLU A 217 -12.19 5.16 6.39
CA GLU A 217 -11.79 4.45 5.17
C GLU A 217 -11.71 2.92 5.39
N ALA A 218 -11.29 2.47 6.57
CA ALA A 218 -11.28 1.05 6.91
C ALA A 218 -12.70 0.46 6.91
N VAL A 219 -13.68 1.19 7.47
CA VAL A 219 -15.09 0.78 7.47
C VAL A 219 -15.66 0.81 6.05
N GLU A 220 -15.42 1.87 5.29
CA GLU A 220 -15.87 2.02 3.90
C GLU A 220 -15.32 0.90 3.00
N ALA A 221 -14.04 0.55 3.14
CA ALA A 221 -13.41 -0.53 2.39
C ALA A 221 -14.04 -1.89 2.70
N LEU A 222 -14.36 -2.17 3.97
CA LEU A 222 -15.04 -3.40 4.37
C LEU A 222 -16.49 -3.46 3.86
N GLN A 223 -17.22 -2.35 3.93
CA GLN A 223 -18.58 -2.26 3.41
C GLN A 223 -18.62 -2.47 1.90
N LEU A 224 -17.68 -1.84 1.18
CA LEU A 224 -17.55 -2.01 -0.25
C LEU A 224 -17.14 -3.46 -0.59
N PHE A 225 -16.13 -4.01 0.09
CA PHE A 225 -15.72 -5.41 -0.08
C PHE A 225 -16.90 -6.37 0.06
N LYS A 226 -17.66 -6.26 1.16
CA LYS A 226 -18.87 -7.06 1.40
C LYS A 226 -19.89 -6.90 0.27
N SER A 227 -20.16 -5.67 -0.14
CA SER A 227 -21.13 -5.39 -1.20
C SER A 227 -20.72 -6.01 -2.54
N LEU A 228 -19.43 -5.94 -2.88
CA LEU A 228 -18.88 -6.52 -4.11
C LEU A 228 -18.91 -8.06 -4.07
N THR A 229 -18.57 -8.68 -2.93
CA THR A 229 -18.58 -10.15 -2.80
C THR A 229 -20.00 -10.72 -2.79
N ASP A 230 -20.95 -10.00 -2.21
CA ASP A 230 -22.35 -10.41 -2.13
C ASP A 230 -23.12 -10.15 -3.44
N GLY A 231 -22.54 -9.41 -4.38
CA GLY A 231 -23.18 -9.01 -5.64
C GLY A 231 -24.25 -7.91 -5.46
N THR A 232 -24.15 -7.13 -4.38
CA THR A 232 -25.06 -6.02 -4.08
C THR A 232 -24.47 -4.65 -4.41
N GLY A 233 -23.15 -4.58 -4.65
CA GLY A 233 -22.45 -3.38 -5.10
C GLY A 233 -22.61 -3.11 -6.61
N SER A 234 -22.17 -1.92 -7.01
CA SER A 234 -22.16 -1.50 -8.41
C SER A 234 -20.80 -0.92 -8.84
N ILE A 235 -20.51 -0.99 -10.14
CA ILE A 235 -19.33 -0.39 -10.77
C ILE A 235 -19.83 0.57 -11.85
N ASN A 236 -19.47 1.86 -11.77
CA ASN A 236 -19.96 2.93 -12.64
C ASN A 236 -21.51 2.93 -12.76
N GLY A 237 -22.21 2.60 -11.67
CA GLY A 237 -23.68 2.52 -11.64
C GLY A 237 -24.29 1.23 -12.22
N HIS A 238 -23.47 0.29 -12.67
CA HIS A 238 -23.91 -1.02 -13.15
C HIS A 238 -23.75 -2.09 -12.06
N ALA A 239 -24.83 -2.82 -11.76
CA ALA A 239 -24.81 -3.87 -10.74
C ALA A 239 -23.80 -4.97 -11.11
N LEU A 240 -23.02 -5.41 -10.11
CA LEU A 240 -22.07 -6.49 -10.28
C LEU A 240 -22.79 -7.84 -10.26
N LEU A 241 -22.93 -8.48 -11.42
CA LEU A 241 -23.63 -9.77 -11.54
C LEU A 241 -22.74 -10.98 -11.26
N GLN A 242 -21.42 -10.79 -11.15
CA GLN A 242 -20.49 -11.85 -10.80
C GLN A 242 -20.26 -11.89 -9.29
N LYS A 243 -20.47 -13.07 -8.67
CA LYS A 243 -19.96 -13.35 -7.33
C LYS A 243 -18.48 -13.70 -7.45
N SER A 244 -17.66 -13.16 -6.55
CA SER A 244 -16.25 -13.50 -6.52
C SER A 244 -16.08 -14.90 -5.94
N ASP A 245 -15.45 -15.80 -6.71
CA ASP A 245 -15.21 -17.19 -6.28
C ASP A 245 -14.03 -17.33 -5.30
N THR A 246 -13.35 -16.22 -4.97
CA THR A 246 -12.12 -16.19 -4.17
C THR A 246 -12.31 -15.36 -2.90
N LEU A 247 -13.21 -15.83 -2.03
CA LEU A 247 -13.33 -15.30 -0.69
C LEU A 247 -12.19 -15.86 0.19
N ASN A 248 -11.23 -15.01 0.52
CA ASN A 248 -10.25 -15.30 1.57
C ASN A 248 -10.86 -15.23 2.99
N LEU A 249 -12.06 -14.66 3.12
CA LEU A 249 -12.78 -14.45 4.38
C LEU A 249 -14.18 -15.05 4.29
N THR A 250 -14.63 -15.70 5.37
CA THR A 250 -16.04 -16.11 5.48
C THR A 250 -16.94 -14.90 5.75
N PRO A 251 -18.25 -14.96 5.45
CA PRO A 251 -19.19 -13.90 5.79
C PRO A 251 -19.11 -13.47 7.27
N GLU A 252 -18.93 -14.43 8.18
CA GLU A 252 -18.79 -14.16 9.62
C GLU A 252 -17.54 -13.35 9.93
N GLN A 253 -16.40 -13.67 9.30
CA GLN A 253 -15.16 -12.91 9.48
C GLN A 253 -15.28 -11.47 8.97
N ILE A 254 -16.04 -11.27 7.88
CA ILE A 254 -16.33 -9.93 7.34
C ILE A 254 -17.18 -9.14 8.34
N ASP A 255 -18.22 -9.76 8.91
CA ASP A 255 -19.10 -9.13 9.88
C ASP A 255 -18.38 -8.81 11.20
N GLU A 256 -17.53 -9.71 11.69
CA GLU A 256 -16.67 -9.46 12.85
C GLU A 256 -15.72 -8.27 12.62
N ALA A 257 -15.09 -8.21 11.46
CA ALA A 257 -14.23 -7.08 11.09
C ALA A 257 -15.04 -5.78 11.02
N LEU A 258 -16.19 -5.79 10.36
CA LEU A 258 -17.08 -4.62 10.28
C LEU A 258 -17.50 -4.13 11.67
N ASN A 259 -17.87 -5.04 12.57
CA ASN A 259 -18.25 -4.71 13.94
C ASN A 259 -17.09 -4.06 14.70
N PHE A 260 -15.89 -4.63 14.59
CA PHE A 260 -14.68 -4.08 15.21
C PHE A 260 -14.36 -2.66 14.73
N TRP A 261 -14.25 -2.45 13.41
CA TRP A 261 -13.92 -1.13 12.86
C TRP A 261 -15.03 -0.11 13.04
N SER A 262 -16.30 -0.53 13.02
CA SER A 262 -17.43 0.35 13.32
C SER A 262 -17.43 0.81 14.78
N ALA A 263 -17.12 -0.08 15.72
CA ALA A 263 -16.98 0.28 17.13
C ALA A 263 -15.80 1.24 17.35
N LEU A 264 -14.66 1.03 16.69
CA LEU A 264 -13.56 2.00 16.70
C LEU A 264 -13.99 3.37 16.20
N ARG A 265 -14.76 3.43 15.10
CA ARG A 265 -15.29 4.69 14.56
C ARG A 265 -16.20 5.41 15.56
N GLU A 266 -17.01 4.67 16.32
CA GLU A 266 -17.84 5.24 17.38
C GLU A 266 -17.02 5.72 18.57
N LEU A 267 -15.98 4.97 18.96
CA LEU A 267 -15.06 5.37 20.02
C LEU A 267 -14.29 6.65 19.64
N GLU A 268 -13.83 6.81 18.40
CA GLU A 268 -13.21 8.06 17.92
C GLU A 268 -14.11 9.27 18.20
N LYS A 269 -15.42 9.15 17.91
CA LYS A 269 -16.40 10.22 18.11
C LYS A 269 -16.60 10.54 19.60
N LYS A 270 -16.69 9.51 20.45
CA LYS A 270 -16.93 9.66 21.89
C LYS A 270 -15.71 10.22 22.62
N LEU A 271 -14.53 9.70 22.30
CA LEU A 271 -13.26 10.09 22.90
C LEU A 271 -12.64 11.34 22.24
N GLN A 272 -13.16 11.76 21.09
CA GLN A 272 -12.63 12.87 20.27
C GLN A 272 -11.17 12.65 19.87
N VAL A 273 -10.83 11.42 19.50
CA VAL A 273 -9.48 11.02 19.06
C VAL A 273 -9.48 10.47 17.63
N LYS A 274 -8.28 10.29 17.08
CA LYS A 274 -8.06 9.62 15.80
C LYS A 274 -7.15 8.41 15.99
N PHE A 275 -7.71 7.23 15.75
CA PHE A 275 -6.95 5.99 15.77
C PHE A 275 -6.22 5.80 14.45
N VAL A 276 -5.09 5.10 14.50
CA VAL A 276 -4.24 4.81 13.36
C VAL A 276 -4.44 3.33 12.98
N PRO A 277 -5.08 3.01 11.84
CA PRO A 277 -5.38 1.62 11.47
C PRO A 277 -4.16 0.69 11.38
N SER A 278 -2.99 1.25 11.05
CA SER A 278 -1.73 0.51 10.92
C SER A 278 -0.97 0.33 12.24
N ALA A 279 -1.45 0.94 13.34
CA ALA A 279 -0.79 0.82 14.63
C ALA A 279 -0.90 -0.61 15.18
N PRO A 280 0.11 -1.08 15.94
CA PRO A 280 0.04 -2.37 16.62
C PRO A 280 -1.19 -2.48 17.53
N PHE A 281 -1.79 -3.67 17.57
CA PHE A 281 -2.94 -3.99 18.43
C PHE A 281 -2.64 -5.23 19.28
N PRO A 282 -1.83 -5.10 20.35
CA PRO A 282 -1.45 -6.22 21.20
C PRO A 282 -2.63 -6.77 22.02
N ALA A 283 -2.48 -7.96 22.60
CA ALA A 283 -3.55 -8.62 23.36
C ALA A 283 -4.10 -7.79 24.54
N LYS A 284 -3.27 -6.94 25.17
CA LYS A 284 -3.70 -6.04 26.25
C LYS A 284 -4.72 -4.99 25.74
N ASP A 285 -4.54 -4.52 24.51
CA ASP A 285 -5.42 -3.54 23.87
C ASP A 285 -6.78 -4.15 23.52
N VAL A 286 -6.84 -5.46 23.27
CA VAL A 286 -8.11 -6.18 23.06
C VAL A 286 -9.01 -6.07 24.30
N GLN A 287 -8.43 -6.20 25.50
CA GLN A 287 -9.20 -6.08 26.74
C GLN A 287 -9.70 -4.65 26.91
N LEU A 288 -8.80 -3.65 26.80
CA LEU A 288 -9.17 -2.24 26.92
C LEU A 288 -10.25 -1.86 25.89
N PHE A 289 -10.11 -2.27 24.64
CA PHE A 289 -11.10 -2.02 23.60
C PHE A 289 -12.48 -2.59 23.96
N LYS A 290 -12.55 -3.83 24.46
CA LYS A 290 -13.81 -4.45 24.91
C LYS A 290 -14.42 -3.67 26.07
N GLU A 291 -13.62 -3.29 27.04
CA GLU A 291 -14.04 -2.48 28.18
C GLU A 291 -14.64 -1.15 27.72
N LEU A 292 -13.94 -0.44 26.82
CA LEU A 292 -14.41 0.83 26.25
C LEU A 292 -15.71 0.67 25.45
N CYS A 293 -15.87 -0.42 24.68
CA CYS A 293 -17.12 -0.68 23.98
C CYS A 293 -18.29 -0.86 24.97
N VAL A 294 -18.10 -1.68 26.01
CA VAL A 294 -19.13 -1.92 27.03
C VAL A 294 -19.52 -0.63 27.76
N THR A 295 -18.54 0.19 28.13
CA THR A 295 -18.80 1.37 28.96
C THR A 295 -19.22 2.60 28.15
N LEU A 296 -18.56 2.88 27.03
CA LEU A 296 -18.77 4.12 26.28
C LEU A 296 -19.84 3.97 25.19
N ILE A 297 -19.90 2.81 24.52
CA ILE A 297 -20.90 2.54 23.48
C ILE A 297 -22.19 2.01 24.12
N ASP A 298 -22.12 0.86 24.78
CA ASP A 298 -23.30 0.21 25.36
C ASP A 298 -23.83 0.90 26.63
N LYS A 299 -23.03 1.79 27.23
CA LYS A 299 -23.35 2.47 28.51
C LYS A 299 -23.65 1.49 29.65
N LYS A 300 -22.89 0.39 29.73
CA LYS A 300 -22.99 -0.63 30.77
C LYS A 300 -21.78 -0.60 31.70
N GLU A 301 -22.02 -0.93 32.96
CA GLU A 301 -20.96 -1.08 33.96
C GLU A 301 -20.18 -2.38 33.75
N LEU A 302 -18.86 -2.28 33.84
CA LEU A 302 -17.97 -3.42 34.03
C LEU A 302 -18.03 -3.86 35.48
N THR A 303 -17.95 -5.16 35.76
CA THR A 303 -18.03 -5.70 37.12
C THR A 303 -16.94 -6.74 37.32
N TRP A 304 -16.09 -6.54 38.32
CA TRP A 304 -15.08 -7.51 38.75
C TRP A 304 -15.39 -7.99 40.17
N LYS A 305 -15.20 -9.31 40.38
CA LYS A 305 -15.35 -9.95 41.69
C LYS A 305 -13.97 -10.13 42.32
N HIS A 306 -13.85 -9.69 43.56
CA HIS A 306 -12.64 -9.70 44.37
C HIS A 306 -11.40 -9.19 43.62
N PRO A 307 -11.45 -7.95 43.08
CA PRO A 307 -10.39 -7.44 42.19
C PRO A 307 -9.07 -7.12 42.92
N PHE A 308 -9.12 -6.87 44.23
CA PHE A 308 -7.99 -6.52 45.09
C PHE A 308 -8.37 -6.75 46.56
N ASP A 309 -7.35 -6.81 47.42
CA ASP A 309 -7.42 -7.04 48.87
C ASP A 309 -7.06 -5.78 49.70
N HIS A 310 -6.59 -4.72 49.05
CA HIS A 310 -6.31 -3.42 49.67
C HIS A 310 -6.39 -2.28 48.65
N PHE A 311 -6.54 -1.05 49.14
CA PHE A 311 -6.39 0.17 48.34
C PHE A 311 -5.87 1.34 49.17
N HIS A 312 -5.13 2.22 48.50
CA HIS A 312 -4.59 3.43 49.08
C HIS A 312 -5.59 4.58 48.99
N MET A 313 -5.79 5.30 50.09
CA MET A 313 -6.59 6.52 50.14
C MET A 313 -5.72 7.69 50.60
N GLY A 314 -5.59 8.72 49.75
CA GLY A 314 -4.91 9.98 50.09
C GLY A 314 -5.89 11.13 50.32
N GLY A 315 -5.47 12.13 51.09
CA GLY A 315 -6.25 13.35 51.36
C GLY A 315 -7.45 13.15 52.30
N TYR A 316 -7.43 12.11 53.13
CA TYR A 316 -8.53 11.82 54.05
C TYR A 316 -8.83 13.01 54.94
N THR A 317 -10.11 13.41 54.97
CA THR A 317 -10.62 14.43 55.87
C THR A 317 -11.95 13.91 56.43
N PRO A 318 -12.06 13.66 57.75
CA PRO A 318 -13.29 13.18 58.35
C PRO A 318 -14.38 14.26 58.27
N VAL A 319 -15.64 13.82 58.10
CA VAL A 319 -16.81 14.72 58.03
C VAL A 319 -17.02 15.46 59.36
N ASP A 320 -16.77 14.75 60.47
CA ASP A 320 -16.76 15.29 61.83
C ASP A 320 -15.80 14.48 62.71
N LYS A 321 -15.58 14.91 63.96
CA LYS A 321 -14.65 14.24 64.87
C LYS A 321 -15.15 12.87 65.38
N GLU A 322 -16.43 12.56 65.18
CA GLU A 322 -17.08 11.36 65.72
C GLU A 322 -17.31 10.27 64.67
N SER A 323 -17.04 10.54 63.39
CA SER A 323 -17.23 9.62 62.28
C SER A 323 -15.89 9.27 61.64
N THR A 324 -15.06 8.53 62.38
CA THR A 324 -13.71 8.16 61.94
C THR A 324 -13.72 6.95 60.99
N LEU A 325 -12.67 6.81 60.18
CA LEU A 325 -12.51 5.67 59.27
C LEU A 325 -12.38 4.36 60.06
N GLU A 326 -11.74 4.41 61.23
CA GLU A 326 -11.54 3.28 62.13
C GLU A 326 -12.87 2.69 62.65
N GLU A 327 -13.93 3.48 62.76
CA GLU A 327 -15.26 2.98 63.13
C GLU A 327 -15.94 2.14 62.04
N LEU A 328 -15.38 2.14 60.82
CA LEU A 328 -15.85 1.28 59.75
C LEU A 328 -15.19 -0.10 59.78
N VAL A 329 -14.11 -0.27 60.55
CA VAL A 329 -13.41 -1.56 60.68
C VAL A 329 -14.36 -2.60 61.27
N GLY A 330 -14.46 -3.76 60.61
CA GLY A 330 -15.34 -4.86 61.01
C GLY A 330 -16.83 -4.65 60.74
N LYS A 331 -17.26 -3.49 60.21
CA LYS A 331 -18.66 -3.33 59.77
C LYS A 331 -18.90 -4.09 58.47
N GLU A 332 -19.99 -4.86 58.44
CA GLU A 332 -20.37 -5.64 57.27
C GLU A 332 -21.03 -4.79 56.18
N LYS A 333 -20.87 -5.22 54.91
CA LYS A 333 -21.57 -4.68 53.73
C LYS A 333 -21.27 -3.21 53.44
N ILE A 334 -20.00 -2.82 53.54
CA ILE A 334 -19.58 -1.47 53.15
C ILE A 334 -19.75 -1.30 51.64
N ALA A 335 -20.27 -0.14 51.27
CA ALA A 335 -20.39 0.30 49.89
C ALA A 335 -19.82 1.71 49.74
N TYR A 336 -18.96 1.89 48.75
CA TYR A 336 -18.32 3.16 48.44
C TYR A 336 -18.52 3.48 46.96
N LYS A 337 -18.81 4.75 46.66
CA LYS A 337 -18.91 5.27 45.30
C LYS A 337 -17.90 6.38 45.15
N PHE A 338 -17.18 6.37 44.04
CA PHE A 338 -16.12 7.32 43.79
C PHE A 338 -15.98 7.58 42.31
N LYS A 339 -15.35 8.73 42.03
CA LYS A 339 -15.02 9.18 40.70
C LYS A 339 -13.51 9.11 40.54
N GLU A 340 -13.05 8.61 39.41
CA GLU A 340 -11.62 8.53 39.09
C GLU A 340 -11.33 9.28 37.79
N GLY A 341 -10.14 9.87 37.71
CA GLY A 341 -9.64 10.48 36.49
C GLY A 341 -8.74 11.69 36.77
N PRO A 342 -7.91 12.09 35.79
CA PRO A 342 -7.72 11.45 34.48
C PRO A 342 -6.92 10.14 34.58
N ILE A 343 -7.42 9.08 33.94
CA ILE A 343 -6.72 7.80 33.77
C ILE A 343 -6.09 7.80 32.38
N ALA A 344 -4.77 7.84 32.30
CA ALA A 344 -4.05 7.80 31.02
C ALA A 344 -4.27 6.45 30.32
N ALA A 345 -4.65 6.49 29.05
CA ALA A 345 -4.87 5.33 28.21
C ALA A 345 -4.34 5.56 26.80
N SER A 346 -3.99 4.46 26.13
CA SER A 346 -3.56 4.47 24.72
C SER A 346 -4.18 3.31 23.97
N LEU A 347 -4.62 3.55 22.74
CA LEU A 347 -5.17 2.52 21.87
C LEU A 347 -4.89 2.90 20.41
N LEU A 348 -4.40 1.95 19.60
CA LEU A 348 -4.15 2.13 18.16
C LEU A 348 -3.43 3.46 17.83
N GLY A 349 -2.36 3.76 18.56
CA GLY A 349 -1.53 4.96 18.34
C GLY A 349 -2.15 6.29 18.79
N ALA A 350 -3.35 6.28 19.39
CA ALA A 350 -3.94 7.45 20.03
C ALA A 350 -3.74 7.39 21.54
N GLU A 351 -3.42 8.52 22.15
CA GLU A 351 -3.36 8.72 23.60
C GLU A 351 -4.56 9.58 24.05
N PHE A 352 -5.18 9.21 25.16
CA PHE A 352 -6.34 9.91 25.71
C PHE A 352 -6.48 9.71 27.21
N SER A 353 -7.32 10.53 27.84
CA SER A 353 -7.66 10.42 29.25
C SER A 353 -9.08 9.86 29.41
N LEU A 354 -9.21 8.87 30.29
CA LEU A 354 -10.48 8.32 30.71
C LEU A 354 -10.86 8.83 32.09
N TYR A 355 -12.16 8.88 32.33
CA TYR A 355 -12.74 9.14 33.63
C TYR A 355 -13.67 7.99 33.98
N SER A 356 -13.91 7.75 35.26
CA SER A 356 -14.74 6.64 35.70
C SER A 356 -15.70 7.07 36.81
N GLU A 357 -16.90 6.48 36.78
CA GLU A 357 -17.76 6.34 37.95
C GLU A 357 -17.63 4.91 38.43
N SER A 358 -17.14 4.74 39.66
CA SER A 358 -16.85 3.44 40.24
C SER A 358 -17.62 3.23 41.53
N SER A 359 -18.00 1.99 41.80
CA SER A 359 -18.61 1.57 43.05
C SER A 359 -17.98 0.28 43.55
N LEU A 360 -17.47 0.31 44.77
CA LEU A 360 -16.98 -0.85 45.50
C LEU A 360 -18.04 -1.29 46.52
N LYS A 361 -18.41 -2.57 46.55
CA LYS A 361 -19.46 -3.10 47.44
C LYS A 361 -19.08 -4.47 47.99
N GLY A 362 -19.76 -4.91 49.05
CA GLY A 362 -19.67 -6.29 49.55
C GLY A 362 -18.37 -6.58 50.30
N PHE A 363 -17.71 -5.54 50.83
CA PHE A 363 -16.44 -5.68 51.54
C PHE A 363 -16.57 -5.30 53.02
N VAL A 364 -15.61 -5.79 53.81
CA VAL A 364 -15.37 -5.40 55.20
C VAL A 364 -13.95 -4.84 55.28
N ILE A 365 -13.78 -3.73 56.00
CA ILE A 365 -12.44 -3.21 56.30
C ILE A 365 -11.86 -4.05 57.45
N THR A 366 -10.74 -4.70 57.19
CA THR A 366 -10.07 -5.57 58.17
C THR A 366 -9.00 -4.81 58.95
N ASN A 367 -8.34 -3.86 58.31
CA ASN A 367 -7.29 -3.06 58.92
C ASN A 367 -7.09 -1.74 58.16
N ILE A 368 -6.55 -0.73 58.86
CA ILE A 368 -6.14 0.56 58.29
C ILE A 368 -4.70 0.82 58.75
N ALA A 369 -3.79 1.03 57.81
CA ALA A 369 -2.43 1.46 58.09
C ALA A 369 -2.25 2.91 57.65
N TRP A 370 -2.17 3.84 58.59
CA TRP A 370 -1.92 5.26 58.31
C TRP A 370 -0.48 5.48 57.84
N ASP A 371 -0.31 6.36 56.85
CA ASP A 371 1.02 6.70 56.30
C ASP A 371 1.89 7.42 57.34
N ASP A 372 1.26 8.25 58.18
CA ASP A 372 1.90 9.04 59.21
C ASP A 372 0.94 9.42 60.36
N GLU A 373 1.45 10.13 61.37
CA GLU A 373 0.67 10.60 62.52
C GLU A 373 -0.37 11.68 62.14
N HIS A 374 -0.24 12.33 60.97
CA HIS A 374 -1.17 13.35 60.50
C HIS A 374 -2.44 12.74 59.89
N LYS A 375 -2.46 11.42 59.66
CA LYS A 375 -3.62 10.66 59.17
C LYS A 375 -4.26 11.24 57.90
N LYS A 376 -3.42 11.75 56.99
CA LYS A 376 -3.88 12.30 55.71
C LYS A 376 -3.87 11.28 54.58
N GLY A 377 -3.15 10.18 54.73
CA GLY A 377 -3.18 9.06 53.80
C GLY A 377 -3.11 7.74 54.55
N CYS A 378 -3.70 6.69 53.98
CA CYS A 378 -3.68 5.36 54.56
C CYS A 378 -3.87 4.26 53.53
N GLU A 379 -3.34 3.08 53.86
CA GLU A 379 -3.67 1.83 53.22
C GLU A 379 -4.88 1.18 53.92
N VAL A 380 -5.92 0.87 53.16
CA VAL A 380 -7.16 0.23 53.66
C VAL A 380 -7.18 -1.22 53.18
N TYR A 381 -7.06 -2.14 54.13
CA TYR A 381 -7.15 -3.58 53.86
C TYR A 381 -8.59 -4.05 53.95
N ILE A 382 -9.01 -4.85 52.98
CA ILE A 382 -10.39 -5.31 52.83
C ILE A 382 -10.47 -6.81 52.61
N ALA A 383 -11.62 -7.39 52.99
CA ALA A 383 -11.95 -8.78 52.74
C ALA A 383 -13.42 -8.91 52.32
N ASP A 384 -13.79 -10.06 51.77
CA ASP A 384 -15.19 -10.40 51.46
C ASP A 384 -16.04 -10.28 52.72
N ALA A 385 -17.20 -9.64 52.61
CA ALA A 385 -18.18 -9.65 53.69
C ALA A 385 -18.83 -11.04 53.83
N PRO A 386 -19.32 -11.41 55.03
CA PRO A 386 -20.03 -12.66 55.21
C PRO A 386 -21.20 -12.78 54.22
N GLU A 387 -21.21 -13.89 53.47
CA GLU A 387 -22.21 -14.20 52.43
C GLU A 387 -22.19 -13.28 51.19
N ASP A 388 -21.19 -12.41 51.04
CA ASP A 388 -21.02 -11.53 49.88
C ASP A 388 -19.63 -11.69 49.26
N VAL A 389 -19.43 -11.11 48.08
CA VAL A 389 -18.11 -11.05 47.42
C VAL A 389 -17.83 -9.61 47.04
N ILE A 390 -16.62 -9.14 47.35
CA ILE A 390 -16.19 -7.79 46.98
C ILE A 390 -16.45 -7.59 45.49
N THR A 391 -17.18 -6.55 45.15
CA THR A 391 -17.52 -6.24 43.77
C THR A 391 -17.12 -4.82 43.45
N LEU A 392 -16.27 -4.64 42.44
CA LEU A 392 -16.01 -3.35 41.83
C LEU A 392 -16.83 -3.24 40.55
N SER A 393 -17.73 -2.28 40.51
CA SER A 393 -18.42 -1.86 39.30
C SER A 393 -17.79 -0.57 38.78
N ARG A 394 -17.52 -0.48 37.48
CA ARG A 394 -16.95 0.72 36.84
C ARG A 394 -17.66 1.05 35.54
N LEU A 395 -17.99 2.33 35.37
CA LEU A 395 -18.44 2.90 34.12
C LEU A 395 -17.42 3.95 33.67
N TYR A 396 -16.69 3.69 32.58
CA TYR A 396 -15.90 4.76 31.96
C TYR A 396 -16.83 5.79 31.32
N ILE A 397 -16.48 7.05 31.50
CA ILE A 397 -17.15 8.21 30.94
C ILE A 397 -16.12 9.14 30.28
N THR A 398 -16.61 10.00 29.40
CA THR A 398 -15.79 11.00 28.71
C THR A 398 -15.48 12.19 29.64
N GLU A 399 -14.42 12.95 29.34
CA GLU A 399 -14.08 14.18 30.06
C GLU A 399 -15.25 15.18 30.09
N LYS A 400 -15.97 15.28 28.97
CA LYS A 400 -17.15 16.13 28.85
C LYS A 400 -18.25 15.72 29.84
N GLU A 401 -18.59 14.43 29.86
CA GLU A 401 -19.58 13.89 30.80
C GLU A 401 -19.14 14.09 32.26
N TYR A 402 -17.86 13.88 32.54
CA TYR A 402 -17.29 14.10 33.88
C TYR A 402 -17.42 15.57 34.34
N SER A 403 -17.10 16.51 33.44
CA SER A 403 -17.13 17.94 33.72
C SER A 403 -18.55 18.48 33.90
N GLU A 404 -19.50 18.05 33.07
CA GLU A 404 -20.91 18.46 33.15
C GLU A 404 -21.57 18.02 34.47
N GLN A 405 -21.14 16.90 35.03
CA GLN A 405 -21.64 16.42 36.32
C GLN A 405 -20.97 17.08 37.52
N SER A 406 -19.75 17.59 37.38
CA SER A 406 -19.02 18.26 38.48
C SER A 406 -19.49 19.71 38.69
N LEU A 407 -20.26 20.25 37.74
CA LEU A 407 -20.90 21.57 37.80
C LEU A 407 -22.32 21.54 38.41
N LYS A 408 -22.84 20.35 38.69
CA LYS A 408 -24.10 20.12 39.42
C LYS A 408 -23.79 19.73 40.86
#